data_AF-A0A510IFG9-F1
#
_entry.id   AF-A0A510IFG9-F1
#
_cell.length_a   1.000
_cell.length_b   1.000
_cell.length_c   1.000
_cell.angle_alpha   90.00
_cell.angle_beta   90.00
_cell.angle_gamma   90.00
#
_symmetry.space_group_name_H-M   'P 1'
#
loop_
_entity.id
_entity.type
_entity.pdbx_description
1 polymer ?
#
loop_
_entity_poly.entity_id
_entity_poly.type
_entity_poly.pdbx_seq_one_letter_code
_entity_poly.pdbx_strand_id
1 'polypeptide(L)'
;MFKTCKYRSFHRFECASDEPKVNFPNGNIFGHVTYEWLDSGADHIDSIGFFESLNGDLTLNSLKYVLNDGRWYHVKKSFAKEVEDFFELLPRWHGLEDKPYMDQRECCYLRRIADGEQIAALDQHWVRHKDVKQNYEFCDLITQCNRLIHVKHYGGSSVLSHLFAQATNGVDMMLNCPEVIPQVQEHLEDTFVSFNFSPSGKRVHTIVLAIIFPRLSDLHIPFFSKVNLRHHVRDMQNKGFVVELAKIPVDQEALLNATENPKCTCKSRTASCTKSLTEFVE
;
A
#
# COMPACT_ATOMS: atom_id res chain seq x y z
N MET A 1 -16.59 26.34 2.85
CA MET A 1 -16.00 25.68 4.03
C MET A 1 -15.98 24.18 3.72
N PHE A 2 -14.88 23.68 3.14
CA PHE A 2 -14.79 22.29 2.71
C PHE A 2 -14.55 21.40 3.93
N LYS A 3 -15.56 20.61 4.32
CA LYS A 3 -15.37 19.53 5.30
C LYS A 3 -14.79 18.33 4.56
N THR A 4 -13.52 18.04 4.81
CA THR A 4 -12.85 16.81 4.41
C THR A 4 -13.51 15.63 5.12
N CYS A 5 -14.08 14.70 4.36
CA CYS A 5 -14.64 13.46 4.91
C CYS A 5 -13.49 12.50 5.22
N LYS A 6 -13.15 12.36 6.51
CA LYS A 6 -12.20 11.34 6.98
C LYS A 6 -12.89 9.98 6.91
N TYR A 7 -12.49 9.17 5.95
CA TYR A 7 -12.84 7.74 5.89
C TYR A 7 -12.30 7.02 7.14
N ARG A 8 -13.21 6.50 7.97
CA ARG A 8 -12.87 5.62 9.10
C ARG A 8 -14.02 4.63 9.35
N SER A 9 -13.96 3.48 8.70
CA SER A 9 -14.39 2.19 9.27
C SER A 9 -13.96 1.05 8.35
N PHE A 10 -12.83 0.43 8.68
CA PHE A 10 -12.63 -0.97 8.33
C PHE A 10 -13.35 -1.77 9.42
N HIS A 11 -14.47 -2.40 9.08
CA HIS A 11 -14.90 -3.57 9.84
C HIS A 11 -14.17 -4.77 9.25
N ARG A 12 -13.16 -5.22 9.99
CA ARG A 12 -12.54 -6.53 9.80
C ARG A 12 -13.66 -7.55 10.02
N PHE A 13 -14.01 -8.32 9.01
CA PHE A 13 -14.79 -9.54 9.22
C PHE A 13 -13.86 -10.54 9.91
N GLU A 14 -13.88 -10.55 11.25
CA GLU A 14 -13.46 -11.74 11.99
C GLU A 14 -14.59 -12.75 11.86
N CYS A 15 -14.31 -13.85 11.17
CA CYS A 15 -15.20 -14.99 11.15
C CYS A 15 -15.10 -15.64 12.53
N ALA A 16 -15.89 -15.13 13.50
CA ALA A 16 -16.14 -15.83 14.74
C ALA A 16 -16.81 -17.16 14.37
N SER A 17 -16.15 -18.27 14.72
CA SER A 17 -16.46 -19.62 14.25
C SER A 17 -17.79 -20.20 14.74
N ASP A 18 -18.62 -19.43 15.45
CA ASP A 18 -19.80 -19.95 16.15
C ASP A 18 -21.11 -19.16 15.94
N GLU A 19 -21.21 -18.31 14.91
CA GLU A 19 -22.48 -17.72 14.49
C GLU A 19 -23.07 -18.42 13.24
N PRO A 20 -24.42 -18.50 13.12
CA PRO A 20 -25.07 -19.41 12.19
C PRO A 20 -24.72 -19.07 10.75
N LYS A 21 -24.18 -20.06 10.02
CA LYS A 21 -24.00 -19.99 8.56
C LYS A 21 -25.32 -19.58 7.93
N VAL A 22 -25.38 -18.35 7.41
CA VAL A 22 -26.54 -17.88 6.66
C VAL A 22 -26.60 -18.68 5.36
N ASN A 23 -27.41 -19.73 5.35
CA ASN A 23 -27.71 -20.51 4.16
C ASN A 23 -28.66 -19.69 3.29
N PHE A 24 -28.17 -19.19 2.16
CA PHE A 24 -29.00 -18.51 1.18
C PHE A 24 -29.53 -19.52 0.16
N PRO A 25 -30.86 -19.68 0.02
CA PRO A 25 -31.44 -20.59 -0.96
C PRO A 25 -31.23 -20.07 -2.39
N ASN A 26 -31.10 -21.00 -3.32
CA ASN A 26 -30.80 -20.76 -4.73
C ASN A 26 -31.80 -19.80 -5.40
N GLY A 27 -31.30 -18.63 -5.86
CA GLY A 27 -32.01 -17.71 -6.76
C GLY A 27 -32.22 -16.32 -6.18
N ASN A 28 -31.48 -15.32 -6.69
CA ASN A 28 -31.49 -13.90 -6.29
C ASN A 28 -30.99 -13.60 -4.86
N ILE A 29 -29.67 -13.69 -4.67
CA ILE A 29 -28.95 -13.42 -3.40
C ILE A 29 -28.80 -11.91 -3.13
N PHE A 30 -29.08 -11.03 -4.10
CA PHE A 30 -28.69 -9.62 -4.02
C PHE A 30 -29.79 -8.60 -4.35
N GLY A 31 -31.01 -9.06 -4.65
CA GLY A 31 -32.14 -8.15 -4.81
C GLY A 31 -32.59 -7.67 -3.42
N HIS A 32 -32.39 -6.40 -3.11
CA HIS A 32 -32.94 -5.70 -1.93
C HIS A 32 -32.17 -5.78 -0.60
N VAL A 33 -30.84 -5.90 -0.61
CA VAL A 33 -30.05 -5.55 0.59
C VAL A 33 -29.44 -4.17 0.36
N THR A 34 -29.71 -3.22 1.24
CA THR A 34 -29.13 -1.86 1.22
C THR A 34 -28.33 -1.63 2.50
N TYR A 35 -27.18 -1.00 2.36
CA TYR A 35 -26.42 -0.44 3.48
C TYR A 35 -26.86 1.00 3.69
N GLU A 36 -27.19 1.36 4.92
CA GLU A 36 -27.53 2.72 5.31
C GLU A 36 -26.42 3.32 6.16
N TRP A 37 -26.06 4.56 5.86
CA TRP A 37 -25.15 5.36 6.66
C TRP A 37 -25.98 6.26 7.55
N LEU A 38 -25.81 6.13 8.86
CA LEU A 38 -26.48 6.97 9.86
C LEU A 38 -25.45 7.90 10.52
N ASP A 39 -25.89 9.09 10.92
CA ASP A 39 -25.09 10.00 11.74
C ASP A 39 -25.06 9.56 13.22
N SER A 40 -24.33 10.29 14.06
CA SER A 40 -24.25 9.97 15.51
C SER A 40 -25.59 10.06 16.26
N GLY A 41 -26.57 10.79 15.73
CA GLY A 41 -27.95 10.87 16.20
C GLY A 41 -28.89 9.83 15.58
N ALA A 42 -28.35 8.90 14.77
CA ALA A 42 -29.09 7.91 13.99
C ALA A 42 -29.94 8.49 12.84
N ASP A 43 -29.67 9.74 12.43
CA ASP A 43 -30.31 10.32 11.24
C ASP A 43 -29.69 9.74 9.97
N HIS A 44 -30.54 9.41 8.99
CA HIS A 44 -30.11 8.84 7.71
C HIS A 44 -29.28 9.86 6.90
N ILE A 45 -28.10 9.44 6.48
CA ILE A 45 -27.18 10.22 5.63
C ILE A 45 -27.31 9.77 4.17
N ASP A 46 -27.19 8.47 3.90
CA ASP A 46 -27.17 7.91 2.55
C ASP A 46 -27.40 6.38 2.57
N SER A 47 -27.65 5.78 1.40
CA SER A 47 -27.68 4.32 1.24
C SER A 47 -27.10 3.83 -0.08
N ILE A 48 -26.59 2.59 -0.07
CA ILE A 48 -26.07 1.91 -1.26
C ILE A 48 -26.56 0.46 -1.29
N GLY A 49 -26.89 -0.06 -2.48
CA GLY A 49 -27.18 -1.47 -2.62
C GLY A 49 -25.97 -2.33 -2.24
N PHE A 50 -26.19 -3.41 -1.50
CA PHE A 50 -25.13 -4.37 -1.16
C PHE A 50 -24.37 -4.81 -2.41
N PHE A 51 -25.09 -5.14 -3.48
CA PHE A 51 -24.48 -5.54 -4.75
C PHE A 51 -23.66 -4.43 -5.41
N GLU A 52 -24.10 -3.18 -5.26
CA GLU A 52 -23.40 -1.98 -5.76
C GLU A 52 -22.10 -1.74 -4.99
N SER A 53 -22.05 -2.13 -3.71
CA SER A 53 -20.85 -2.04 -2.88
C SER A 53 -19.79 -3.10 -3.20
N LEU A 54 -20.14 -4.15 -3.95
CA LEU A 54 -19.21 -5.24 -4.28
C LEU A 54 -18.29 -4.88 -5.44
N ASN A 55 -17.05 -5.31 -5.30
CA ASN A 55 -16.04 -5.26 -6.34
C ASN A 55 -15.36 -6.62 -6.46
N GLY A 56 -15.12 -7.08 -7.69
CA GLY A 56 -14.45 -8.37 -7.89
C GLY A 56 -14.16 -8.65 -9.35
N ASP A 57 -13.32 -9.64 -9.60
CA ASP A 57 -13.10 -10.15 -10.95
C ASP A 57 -13.13 -11.67 -10.96
N LEU A 58 -13.57 -12.24 -12.08
CA LEU A 58 -13.57 -13.67 -12.30
C LEU A 58 -13.21 -14.00 -13.74
N THR A 59 -12.71 -15.20 -13.96
CA THR A 59 -12.48 -15.75 -15.29
C THR A 59 -13.46 -16.89 -15.53
N LEU A 60 -14.31 -16.76 -16.56
CA LEU A 60 -15.26 -17.79 -16.98
C LEU A 60 -15.08 -18.05 -18.47
N ASN A 61 -14.92 -19.31 -18.87
CA ASN A 61 -14.71 -19.71 -20.26
C ASN A 61 -13.57 -18.94 -20.96
N SER A 62 -12.47 -18.70 -20.23
CA SER A 62 -11.32 -17.89 -20.67
C SER A 62 -11.62 -16.42 -20.97
N LEU A 63 -12.79 -15.92 -20.58
CA LEU A 63 -13.15 -14.51 -20.63
C LEU A 63 -13.05 -13.91 -19.23
N LYS A 64 -12.48 -12.71 -19.14
CA LYS A 64 -12.34 -11.97 -17.89
C LYS A 64 -13.58 -11.09 -17.70
N TYR A 65 -14.18 -11.18 -16.52
CA TYR A 65 -15.30 -10.37 -16.10
C TYR A 65 -14.94 -9.61 -14.85
N VAL A 66 -15.46 -8.39 -14.73
CA VAL A 66 -15.29 -7.58 -13.54
C VAL A 66 -16.64 -7.07 -13.07
N LEU A 67 -16.90 -7.23 -11.78
CA LEU A 67 -17.96 -6.60 -11.03
C LEU A 67 -17.48 -5.26 -10.47
N ASN A 68 -18.18 -4.19 -10.82
CA ASN A 68 -18.04 -2.88 -10.22
C ASN A 68 -19.40 -2.17 -10.26
N ASP A 69 -19.77 -1.48 -9.18
CA ASP A 69 -21.00 -0.69 -9.10
C ASP A 69 -22.25 -1.51 -9.51
N GLY A 70 -22.33 -2.75 -9.03
CA GLY A 70 -23.46 -3.66 -9.29
C GLY A 70 -23.57 -4.13 -10.75
N ARG A 71 -22.54 -3.91 -11.57
CA ARG A 71 -22.54 -4.28 -12.99
C ARG A 71 -21.37 -5.18 -13.34
N TRP A 72 -21.66 -6.20 -14.13
CA TRP A 72 -20.65 -7.07 -14.73
C TRP A 72 -20.21 -6.52 -16.08
N TYR A 73 -18.90 -6.36 -16.22
CA TYR A 73 -18.24 -5.92 -17.44
C TYR A 73 -17.42 -7.05 -18.00
N HIS A 74 -17.64 -7.40 -19.26
CA HIS A 74 -16.75 -8.29 -19.99
C HIS A 74 -15.54 -7.51 -20.50
N VAL A 75 -14.35 -7.96 -20.11
CA VAL A 75 -13.08 -7.34 -20.50
C VAL A 75 -12.60 -7.94 -21.81
N LYS A 76 -12.32 -7.09 -22.80
CA LYS A 76 -11.76 -7.52 -24.09
C LYS A 76 -10.52 -8.39 -23.88
N LYS A 77 -10.54 -9.61 -24.42
CA LYS A 77 -9.47 -10.62 -24.24
C LYS A 77 -8.06 -10.06 -24.51
N SER A 78 -7.90 -9.26 -25.56
CA SER A 78 -6.59 -8.65 -25.90
C SER A 78 -6.10 -7.69 -24.81
N PHE A 79 -7.00 -6.90 -24.23
CA PHE A 79 -6.67 -5.96 -23.17
C PHE A 79 -6.37 -6.68 -21.85
N ALA A 80 -7.19 -7.69 -21.50
CA ALA A 80 -6.93 -8.53 -20.33
C ALA A 80 -5.55 -9.18 -20.43
N LYS A 81 -5.20 -9.74 -21.59
CA LYS A 81 -3.88 -10.32 -21.83
C LYS A 81 -2.76 -9.29 -21.68
N GLU A 82 -2.89 -8.10 -22.25
CA GLU A 82 -1.86 -7.06 -22.12
C GLU A 82 -1.61 -6.66 -20.65
N VAL A 83 -2.68 -6.55 -19.85
CA VAL A 83 -2.57 -6.20 -18.42
C VAL A 83 -1.91 -7.33 -17.62
N GLU A 84 -2.29 -8.57 -17.89
CA GLU A 84 -1.70 -9.75 -17.25
C GLU A 84 -0.23 -9.92 -17.61
N ASP A 85 0.10 -9.87 -18.92
CA ASP A 85 1.48 -9.96 -19.39
C ASP A 85 2.35 -8.83 -18.80
N PHE A 86 1.82 -7.60 -18.69
CA PHE A 86 2.53 -6.50 -18.06
C PHE A 86 2.83 -6.77 -16.58
N PHE A 87 1.88 -7.31 -15.84
CA PHE A 87 2.07 -7.65 -14.43
C PHE A 87 3.12 -8.75 -14.25
N GLU A 88 3.07 -9.80 -15.07
CA GLU A 88 4.02 -10.93 -15.00
C GLU A 88 5.44 -10.52 -15.38
N LEU A 89 5.59 -9.65 -16.39
CA LEU A 89 6.90 -9.18 -16.88
C LEU A 89 7.50 -8.06 -16.02
N LEU A 90 6.75 -7.48 -15.08
CA LEU A 90 7.28 -6.41 -14.24
C LEU A 90 8.41 -6.97 -13.34
N PRO A 91 9.60 -6.34 -13.32
CA PRO A 91 10.73 -6.85 -12.56
C PRO A 91 10.39 -7.12 -11.09
N ARG A 92 10.93 -8.22 -10.55
CA ARG A 92 10.75 -8.61 -9.15
C ARG A 92 12.01 -8.30 -8.35
N TRP A 93 11.82 -7.76 -7.16
CA TRP A 93 12.90 -7.55 -6.20
C TRP A 93 12.68 -8.37 -4.93
N HIS A 94 13.71 -9.11 -4.55
CA HIS A 94 13.67 -10.12 -3.48
C HIS A 94 14.38 -9.68 -2.20
N GLY A 95 14.80 -8.41 -2.11
CA GLY A 95 15.59 -7.91 -0.97
C GLY A 95 14.84 -7.79 0.37
N LEU A 96 13.57 -8.17 0.42
CA LEU A 96 12.76 -8.22 1.65
C LEU A 96 12.26 -9.63 1.99
N GLU A 97 12.66 -10.67 1.24
CA GLU A 97 12.22 -12.04 1.49
C GLU A 97 12.74 -12.60 2.83
N ASP A 98 13.95 -12.19 3.22
CA ASP A 98 14.58 -12.54 4.50
C ASP A 98 14.10 -11.67 5.68
N LYS A 99 13.17 -10.74 5.42
CA LYS A 99 12.60 -9.81 6.41
C LYS A 99 11.08 -10.00 6.47
N PRO A 100 10.58 -11.15 6.96
CA PRO A 100 9.14 -11.38 6.98
C PRO A 100 8.44 -10.39 7.90
N TYR A 101 7.19 -10.10 7.57
CA TYR A 101 6.29 -9.32 8.41
C TYR A 101 5.86 -10.15 9.62
N MET A 102 6.12 -9.63 10.82
CA MET A 102 5.83 -10.28 12.10
C MET A 102 5.03 -9.36 13.04
N ASP A 103 4.76 -8.13 12.59
CA ASP A 103 4.34 -7.04 13.45
C ASP A 103 2.83 -6.82 13.36
N GLN A 104 2.20 -6.17 14.35
CA GLN A 104 0.78 -5.83 14.24
C GLN A 104 0.52 -4.60 13.35
N ARG A 105 1.54 -3.75 13.14
CA ARG A 105 1.44 -2.47 12.42
C ARG A 105 2.59 -2.28 11.43
N GLU A 106 2.27 -1.67 10.29
CA GLU A 106 3.19 -1.38 9.16
C GLU A 106 4.44 -0.60 9.62
N CYS A 107 4.30 0.64 10.07
CA CYS A 107 4.66 0.99 11.45
C CYS A 107 5.92 0.36 12.08
N CYS A 108 5.64 -0.67 12.87
CA CYS A 108 6.61 -1.43 13.65
C CYS A 108 7.52 -2.27 12.76
N TYR A 109 6.95 -2.87 11.71
CA TYR A 109 7.71 -3.63 10.73
C TYR A 109 8.79 -2.78 10.08
N LEU A 110 8.43 -1.59 9.57
CA LEU A 110 9.38 -0.70 8.89
C LEU A 110 10.56 -0.32 9.79
N ARG A 111 10.29 -0.01 11.06
CA ARG A 111 11.34 0.30 12.04
C ARG A 111 12.19 -0.90 12.42
N ARG A 112 11.60 -2.10 12.48
CA ARG A 112 12.32 -3.33 12.82
C ARG A 112 13.30 -3.75 11.73
N ILE A 113 12.95 -3.52 10.46
CA ILE A 113 13.78 -3.92 9.32
C ILE A 113 14.77 -2.83 8.89
N ALA A 114 14.61 -1.60 9.37
CA ALA A 114 15.57 -0.53 9.19
C ALA A 114 16.73 -0.72 10.18
N ASP A 115 17.93 -0.86 9.65
CA ASP A 115 19.18 -0.99 10.41
C ASP A 115 19.97 0.33 10.45
N GLY A 116 19.57 1.33 9.64
CA GLY A 116 20.31 2.58 9.48
C GLY A 116 21.61 2.44 8.69
N GLU A 117 21.98 1.23 8.29
CA GLU A 117 23.19 0.93 7.51
C GLU A 117 22.85 0.68 6.04
N GLN A 118 22.03 -0.34 5.79
CA GLN A 118 21.61 -0.77 4.47
C GLN A 118 20.21 -0.27 4.12
N ILE A 119 19.37 -0.08 5.14
CA ILE A 119 17.97 0.33 5.00
C ILE A 119 17.65 1.41 6.05
N ALA A 120 17.26 2.60 5.59
CA ALA A 120 16.75 3.69 6.42
C ALA A 120 15.21 3.77 6.33
N ALA A 121 14.54 4.08 7.44
CA ALA A 121 13.10 4.27 7.50
C ALA A 121 12.71 5.74 7.38
N LEU A 122 11.80 6.03 6.44
CA LEU A 122 11.23 7.36 6.21
C LEU A 122 9.70 7.42 6.43
N ASP A 123 9.08 6.31 6.86
CA ASP A 123 7.68 6.33 7.33
C ASP A 123 7.47 7.46 8.34
N GLN A 124 6.43 8.26 8.11
CA GLN A 124 6.06 9.43 8.91
C GLN A 124 7.11 10.57 8.95
N HIS A 125 8.16 10.50 8.12
CA HIS A 125 9.10 11.61 7.89
C HIS A 125 8.58 12.46 6.73
N TRP A 126 7.77 13.45 7.09
CA TRP A 126 7.06 14.27 6.14
C TRP A 126 8.01 15.19 5.38
N VAL A 127 7.78 15.26 4.07
CA VAL A 127 8.33 16.31 3.20
C VAL A 127 7.23 17.29 2.81
N ARG A 128 7.62 18.53 2.55
CA ARG A 128 6.70 19.62 2.21
C ARG A 128 7.15 20.34 0.96
N HIS A 129 6.16 20.65 0.12
CA HIS A 129 6.32 21.68 -0.90
C HIS A 129 6.15 23.06 -0.25
N LYS A 130 6.96 24.04 -0.64
CA LYS A 130 6.93 25.38 -0.03
C LYS A 130 5.57 26.08 -0.18
N ASP A 131 4.89 25.86 -1.30
CA ASP A 131 3.62 26.54 -1.63
C ASP A 131 2.37 25.73 -1.23
N VAL A 132 2.53 24.49 -0.75
CA VAL A 132 1.40 23.62 -0.39
C VAL A 132 1.51 23.23 1.07
N LYS A 133 0.48 23.52 1.87
CA LYS A 133 0.44 23.21 3.31
C LYS A 133 0.32 21.71 3.63
N GLN A 134 0.20 20.86 2.62
CA GLN A 134 0.01 19.43 2.79
C GLN A 134 1.37 18.76 3.01
N ASN A 135 1.42 17.86 4.00
CA ASN A 135 2.55 16.97 4.22
C ASN A 135 2.44 15.78 3.27
N TYR A 136 3.57 15.33 2.75
CA TYR A 136 3.66 14.14 1.93
C TYR A 136 4.67 13.17 2.50
N GLU A 137 4.38 11.89 2.37
CA GLU A 137 5.29 10.80 2.67
C GLU A 137 6.06 10.49 1.40
N PHE A 138 7.37 10.70 1.43
CA PHE A 138 8.22 10.57 0.24
C PHE A 138 8.35 9.11 -0.19
N CYS A 139 8.69 8.24 0.75
CA CYS A 139 8.68 6.78 0.66
C CYS A 139 8.75 6.20 2.08
N ASP A 140 8.55 4.90 2.22
CA ASP A 140 8.57 4.23 3.52
C ASP A 140 9.99 3.85 3.95
N LEU A 141 10.81 3.38 3.00
CA LEU A 141 12.21 3.01 3.22
C LEU A 141 13.10 3.45 2.05
N ILE A 142 14.37 3.73 2.36
CA ILE A 142 15.42 3.94 1.37
C ILE A 142 16.55 2.94 1.62
N THR A 143 17.07 2.34 0.56
CA THR A 143 18.25 1.47 0.66
C THR A 143 19.52 2.17 0.19
N GLN A 144 20.68 1.73 0.70
CA GLN A 144 21.98 2.21 0.23
C GLN A 144 22.21 1.98 -1.28
N CYS A 145 21.49 1.04 -1.89
CA CYS A 145 21.49 0.78 -3.33
C CYS A 145 20.47 1.64 -4.12
N ASN A 146 20.07 2.81 -3.61
CA ASN A 146 19.17 3.77 -4.25
C ASN A 146 17.77 3.23 -4.57
N ARG A 147 17.25 2.29 -3.77
CA ARG A 147 15.83 1.87 -3.87
C ARG A 147 14.95 2.74 -2.97
N LEU A 148 13.88 3.29 -3.55
CA LEU A 148 12.82 3.98 -2.84
C LEU A 148 11.65 3.00 -2.70
N ILE A 149 11.40 2.53 -1.48
CA ILE A 149 10.46 1.45 -1.21
C ILE A 149 9.17 2.02 -0.62
N HIS A 150 8.05 1.61 -1.21
CA HIS A 150 6.72 1.84 -0.66
C HIS A 150 6.12 0.50 -0.28
N VAL A 151 5.61 0.38 0.94
CA VAL A 151 5.14 -0.85 1.56
C VAL A 151 3.64 -0.73 1.84
N LYS A 152 2.87 -1.75 1.45
CA LYS A 152 1.48 -1.85 1.88
C LYS A 152 1.04 -3.27 2.17
N HIS A 153 0.14 -3.41 3.13
CA HIS A 153 -0.65 -4.63 3.28
C HIS A 153 -1.42 -4.95 2.00
N TYR A 154 -1.39 -6.22 1.61
CA TYR A 154 -2.32 -6.72 0.62
C TYR A 154 -3.76 -6.45 1.08
N GLY A 155 -4.56 -5.90 0.19
CA GLY A 155 -5.93 -5.55 0.48
C GLY A 155 -6.74 -5.33 -0.79
N GLY A 156 -7.90 -4.69 -0.64
CA GLY A 156 -8.75 -4.33 -1.76
C GLY A 156 -8.09 -3.34 -2.71
N SER A 157 -8.72 -3.12 -3.87
CA SER A 157 -8.19 -2.27 -4.94
C SER A 157 -7.86 -0.85 -4.48
N SER A 158 -8.61 -0.28 -3.53
CA SER A 158 -8.36 1.06 -2.97
C SER A 158 -7.03 1.15 -2.22
N VAL A 159 -6.69 0.13 -1.43
CA VAL A 159 -5.43 0.07 -0.66
C VAL A 159 -4.24 0.03 -1.61
N LEU A 160 -4.29 -0.84 -2.61
CA LEU A 160 -3.21 -0.96 -3.61
C LEU A 160 -3.13 0.27 -4.51
N SER A 161 -4.26 0.90 -4.84
CA SER A 161 -4.27 2.16 -5.59
C SER A 161 -3.60 3.29 -4.80
N HIS A 162 -3.79 3.31 -3.49
CA HIS A 162 -3.11 4.27 -2.63
C HIS A 162 -1.59 4.06 -2.64
N LEU A 163 -1.12 2.81 -2.54
CA LEU A 163 0.31 2.46 -2.65
C LEU A 163 0.91 2.99 -3.96
N PHE A 164 0.25 2.74 -5.10
CA PHE A 164 0.77 3.16 -6.41
C PHE A 164 0.77 4.69 -6.56
N ALA A 165 -0.28 5.37 -6.06
CA ALA A 165 -0.34 6.81 -6.05
C ALA A 165 0.72 7.45 -5.14
N GLN A 166 1.02 6.86 -3.98
CA GLN A 166 2.10 7.33 -3.11
C GLN A 166 3.45 7.28 -3.84
N ALA A 167 3.75 6.18 -4.51
CA ALA A 167 4.99 6.03 -5.27
C ALA A 167 5.10 7.04 -6.42
N THR A 168 4.04 7.21 -7.22
CA THR A 168 4.02 8.22 -8.29
C THR A 168 4.20 9.63 -7.73
N ASN A 169 3.51 9.98 -6.65
CA ASN A 169 3.63 11.30 -6.03
C ASN A 169 5.06 11.53 -5.48
N GLY A 170 5.68 10.52 -4.87
CA GLY A 170 7.07 10.59 -4.42
C GLY A 170 8.03 10.89 -5.57
N VAL A 171 7.86 10.20 -6.70
CA VAL A 171 8.63 10.46 -7.94
C VAL A 171 8.38 11.87 -8.47
N ASP A 172 7.14 12.32 -8.52
CA ASP A 172 6.79 13.65 -9.01
C ASP A 172 7.36 14.76 -8.14
N MET A 173 7.32 14.59 -6.82
CA MET A 173 7.95 15.50 -5.88
C MET A 173 9.47 15.53 -6.05
N MET A 174 10.09 14.36 -6.19
CA MET A 174 11.54 14.24 -6.42
C MET A 174 11.98 15.01 -7.68
N LEU A 175 11.18 14.98 -8.74
CA LEU A 175 11.49 15.62 -10.01
C LEU A 175 11.19 17.12 -10.03
N ASN A 176 10.07 17.52 -9.45
CA ASN A 176 9.49 18.85 -9.68
C ASN A 176 9.64 19.79 -8.49
N CYS A 177 10.06 19.29 -7.31
CA CYS A 177 10.14 20.06 -6.08
C CYS A 177 11.59 20.04 -5.54
N PRO A 178 12.44 21.01 -5.92
CA PRO A 178 13.85 21.05 -5.50
C PRO A 178 14.05 21.03 -3.98
N GLU A 179 13.09 21.53 -3.21
CA GLU A 179 13.12 21.55 -1.75
C GLU A 179 12.96 20.18 -1.09
N VAL A 180 12.49 19.16 -1.81
CA VAL A 180 12.24 17.82 -1.25
C VAL A 180 13.56 17.09 -1.00
N ILE A 181 14.56 17.26 -1.88
CA ILE A 181 15.83 16.54 -1.76
C ILE A 181 16.58 16.89 -0.46
N PRO A 182 16.76 18.17 -0.09
CA PRO A 182 17.36 18.52 1.20
C PRO A 182 16.59 17.99 2.41
N GLN A 183 15.25 17.96 2.35
CA GLN A 183 14.43 17.42 3.45
C GLN A 183 14.62 15.90 3.61
N VAL A 184 14.72 15.17 2.49
CA VAL A 184 15.03 13.73 2.53
C VAL A 184 16.43 13.50 3.07
N GLN A 185 17.40 14.34 2.71
CA GLN A 185 18.76 14.28 3.23
C GLN A 185 18.82 14.55 4.74
N GLU A 186 18.07 15.53 5.24
CA GLU A 186 17.92 15.83 6.67
C GLU A 186 17.41 14.61 7.45
N HIS A 187 16.39 13.92 6.92
CA HIS A 187 15.87 12.70 7.53
C HIS A 187 16.85 11.52 7.55
N LEU A 188 17.94 11.59 6.77
CA LEU A 188 18.95 10.55 6.64
C LEU A 188 20.26 10.87 7.39
N GLU A 189 20.39 12.05 8.01
CA GLU A 189 21.64 12.52 8.65
C GLU A 189 22.19 11.55 9.71
N ASP A 190 21.29 10.88 10.44
CA ASP A 190 21.64 9.90 11.47
C ASP A 190 21.78 8.46 10.93
N THR A 191 21.91 8.28 9.61
CA THR A 191 22.05 6.97 8.95
C THR A 191 23.27 6.91 8.03
N PHE A 192 23.73 5.71 7.67
CA PHE A 192 24.76 5.51 6.65
C PHE A 192 24.20 5.48 5.22
N VAL A 193 22.88 5.63 5.07
CA VAL A 193 22.20 5.71 3.77
C VAL A 193 22.29 7.14 3.27
N SER A 194 22.93 7.33 2.11
CA SER A 194 22.95 8.62 1.43
C SER A 194 21.91 8.68 0.33
N PHE A 195 21.34 9.86 0.13
CA PHE A 195 20.41 10.13 -0.95
C PHE A 195 20.90 11.33 -1.77
N ASN A 196 21.11 11.10 -3.06
CA ASN A 196 21.55 12.14 -3.98
C ASN A 196 20.77 12.04 -5.29
N PHE A 197 19.99 13.07 -5.58
CA PHE A 197 19.19 13.14 -6.79
C PHE A 197 19.34 14.49 -7.48
N SER A 198 19.46 14.44 -8.81
CA SER A 198 19.38 15.62 -9.67
C SER A 198 18.27 15.40 -10.71
N PRO A 199 17.28 16.30 -10.82
CA PRO A 199 16.20 16.18 -11.80
C PRO A 199 16.70 16.10 -13.26
N SER A 200 17.82 16.78 -13.57
CA SER A 200 18.47 16.74 -14.88
C SER A 200 19.54 15.65 -15.02
N GLY A 201 19.85 14.93 -13.93
CA GLY A 201 20.85 13.87 -13.89
C GLY A 201 20.33 12.51 -14.34
N LYS A 202 21.23 11.51 -14.32
CA LYS A 202 20.88 10.12 -14.61
C LYS A 202 19.89 9.59 -13.57
N ARG A 203 18.87 8.86 -14.03
CA ARG A 203 17.94 8.12 -13.17
C ARG A 203 18.65 6.89 -12.60
N VAL A 204 19.18 7.03 -11.38
CA VAL A 204 19.88 5.94 -10.67
C VAL A 204 19.02 5.24 -9.62
N HIS A 205 17.88 5.83 -9.28
CA HIS A 205 16.97 5.29 -8.28
C HIS A 205 16.00 4.30 -8.89
N THR A 206 15.66 3.27 -8.12
CA THR A 206 14.66 2.26 -8.48
C THR A 206 13.49 2.36 -7.52
N ILE A 207 12.27 2.40 -8.05
CA ILE A 207 11.05 2.46 -7.24
C ILE A 207 10.60 1.03 -6.96
N VAL A 208 10.41 0.70 -5.69
CA VAL A 208 9.94 -0.62 -5.27
C VAL A 208 8.54 -0.49 -4.70
N LEU A 209 7.61 -1.23 -5.29
CA LEU A 209 6.25 -1.41 -4.79
C LEU A 209 6.19 -2.74 -4.02
N ALA A 210 6.34 -2.67 -2.70
CA ALA A 210 6.38 -3.82 -1.82
C ALA A 210 5.01 -4.12 -1.20
N ILE A 211 4.56 -5.37 -1.33
CA ILE A 211 3.26 -5.79 -0.84
C ILE A 211 3.44 -6.89 0.21
N ILE A 212 2.97 -6.65 1.43
CA ILE A 212 2.88 -7.64 2.49
C ILE A 212 1.79 -8.64 2.10
N PHE A 213 2.22 -9.85 1.74
CA PHE A 213 1.37 -10.85 1.12
C PHE A 213 1.37 -12.13 1.96
N PRO A 214 0.28 -12.42 2.69
CA PRO A 214 0.24 -13.51 3.67
C PRO A 214 0.20 -14.91 3.05
N ARG A 215 0.04 -15.03 1.73
CA ARG A 215 -0.11 -16.31 1.04
C ARG A 215 1.25 -16.83 0.58
N LEU A 216 1.42 -18.16 0.65
CA LEU A 216 2.64 -18.83 0.20
C LEU A 216 2.83 -18.73 -1.32
N SER A 217 1.73 -18.61 -2.09
CA SER A 217 1.75 -18.46 -3.54
C SER A 217 2.51 -17.21 -4.00
N ASP A 218 2.80 -17.14 -5.29
CA ASP A 218 3.28 -15.91 -5.92
C ASP A 218 2.32 -14.75 -5.69
N LEU A 219 2.90 -13.54 -5.68
CA LEU A 219 2.16 -12.30 -5.51
C LEU A 219 1.18 -12.13 -6.67
N HIS A 220 -0.12 -12.16 -6.37
CA HIS A 220 -1.17 -11.78 -7.29
C HIS A 220 -2.04 -10.70 -6.67
N ILE A 221 -2.57 -9.79 -7.49
CA ILE A 221 -3.47 -8.72 -7.09
C ILE A 221 -4.75 -8.76 -7.95
N PRO A 222 -5.87 -8.17 -7.50
CA PRO A 222 -7.10 -8.10 -8.29
C PRO A 222 -6.88 -7.45 -9.66
N PHE A 223 -7.67 -7.82 -10.66
CA PHE A 223 -7.48 -7.34 -12.04
C PHE A 223 -7.50 -5.80 -12.13
N PHE A 224 -8.39 -5.14 -11.41
CA PHE A 224 -8.44 -3.67 -11.35
C PHE A 224 -7.16 -3.05 -10.77
N SER A 225 -6.58 -3.69 -9.76
CA SER A 225 -5.29 -3.26 -9.21
C SER A 225 -4.17 -3.43 -10.24
N LYS A 226 -4.19 -4.48 -11.08
CA LYS A 226 -3.22 -4.64 -12.18
C LYS A 226 -3.36 -3.53 -13.24
N VAL A 227 -4.60 -3.17 -13.60
CA VAL A 227 -4.86 -2.05 -14.50
C VAL A 227 -4.28 -0.76 -13.94
N ASN A 228 -4.53 -0.48 -12.66
CA ASN A 228 -4.05 0.74 -12.02
C ASN A 228 -2.52 0.74 -11.86
N LEU A 229 -1.94 -0.39 -11.43
CA LEU A 229 -0.49 -0.59 -11.39
C LEU A 229 0.14 -0.27 -12.74
N ARG A 230 -0.39 -0.82 -13.84
CA ARG A 230 0.13 -0.57 -15.20
C ARG A 230 0.13 0.91 -15.56
N HIS A 231 -0.87 1.67 -15.13
CA HIS A 231 -0.92 3.11 -15.36
C HIS A 231 0.22 3.84 -14.61
N HIS A 232 0.31 3.66 -13.30
CA HIS A 232 1.31 4.31 -12.45
C HIS A 232 2.75 3.89 -12.79
N VAL A 233 2.97 2.61 -13.08
CA VAL A 233 4.29 2.09 -13.46
C VAL A 233 4.74 2.69 -14.79
N ARG A 234 3.85 2.75 -15.80
CA ARG A 234 4.21 3.35 -17.10
C ARG A 234 4.54 4.83 -16.96
N ASP A 235 3.81 5.54 -16.12
CA ASP A 235 4.10 6.94 -15.83
C ASP A 235 5.51 7.13 -15.24
N MET A 236 5.88 6.34 -14.22
CA MET A 236 7.22 6.35 -13.62
C MET A 236 8.31 5.91 -14.62
N GLN A 237 8.03 4.90 -15.45
CA GLN A 237 8.94 4.44 -16.50
C GLN A 237 9.15 5.50 -17.59
N ASN A 238 8.11 6.23 -17.99
CA ASN A 238 8.20 7.34 -18.94
C ASN A 238 9.05 8.49 -18.38
N LYS A 239 9.11 8.64 -17.05
CA LYS A 239 10.00 9.57 -16.34
C LYS A 239 11.44 9.05 -16.18
N GLY A 240 11.71 7.84 -16.69
CA GLY A 240 13.03 7.21 -16.78
C GLY A 240 13.39 6.34 -15.57
N PHE A 241 12.45 6.04 -14.67
CA PHE A 241 12.72 5.20 -13.50
C PHE A 241 12.50 3.72 -13.80
N VAL A 242 13.30 2.88 -13.16
CA VAL A 242 13.01 1.45 -13.05
C VAL A 242 12.00 1.26 -11.93
N VAL A 243 11.03 0.38 -12.15
CA VAL A 243 10.04 0.02 -11.14
C VAL A 243 10.05 -1.49 -10.95
N GLU A 244 10.12 -1.92 -9.69
CA GLU A 244 10.16 -3.32 -9.27
C GLU A 244 8.96 -3.62 -8.34
N LEU A 245 8.44 -4.85 -8.38
CA LEU A 245 7.49 -5.37 -7.40
C LEU A 245 8.22 -6.25 -6.39
N ALA A 246 7.90 -6.09 -5.10
CA ALA A 246 8.42 -6.95 -4.06
C ALA A 246 7.28 -7.62 -3.27
N LYS A 247 7.47 -8.90 -2.95
CA LYS A 247 6.63 -9.63 -2.02
C LYS A 247 7.31 -9.59 -0.65
N ILE A 248 6.58 -9.18 0.38
CA ILE A 248 7.01 -9.35 1.77
C ILE A 248 6.24 -10.54 2.33
N PRO A 249 6.91 -11.66 2.67
CA PRO A 249 6.24 -12.80 3.29
C PRO A 249 5.75 -12.44 4.70
N VAL A 250 4.73 -13.13 5.18
CA VAL A 250 4.22 -12.98 6.55
C VAL A 250 4.57 -14.22 7.34
N ASP A 251 5.17 -14.01 8.52
CA ASP A 251 5.33 -15.07 9.50
C ASP A 251 4.05 -15.15 10.34
N GLN A 252 3.22 -16.14 10.01
CA GLN A 252 1.91 -16.33 10.64
C GLN A 252 2.04 -16.73 12.11
N GLU A 253 3.06 -17.52 12.47
CA GLU A 253 3.26 -17.97 13.86
C GLU A 253 3.69 -16.80 14.74
N ALA A 254 4.62 -15.98 14.27
CA ALA A 254 5.04 -14.77 14.98
C ALA A 254 3.88 -13.78 15.15
N LEU A 255 3.01 -13.62 14.13
CA LEU A 255 1.86 -12.74 14.19
C LEU A 255 0.84 -13.18 15.26
N LEU A 256 0.55 -14.48 15.33
CA LEU A 256 -0.35 -15.05 16.34
C LEU A 256 0.19 -14.80 17.76
N ASN A 257 1.47 -15.10 17.99
CA ASN A 257 2.14 -14.89 19.28
C ASN A 257 2.19 -13.41 19.68
N ALA A 258 2.41 -12.50 18.72
CA ALA A 258 2.40 -11.05 18.97
C ALA A 258 0.99 -10.53 19.33
N THR A 259 -0.06 -11.20 18.90
CA THR A 259 -1.46 -10.83 19.19
C THR A 259 -1.85 -11.22 20.62
N GLU A 260 -1.29 -12.31 21.14
CA GLU A 260 -1.52 -12.79 22.51
C GLU A 260 -0.80 -11.96 23.59
N ASN A 261 0.23 -11.18 23.24
CA ASN A 261 0.96 -10.34 24.19
C ASN A 261 1.22 -8.94 23.61
N PRO A 262 0.23 -8.02 23.67
CA PRO A 262 0.25 -6.76 22.94
C PRO A 262 1.15 -5.71 23.60
N LYS A 263 2.48 -5.92 23.57
CA LYS A 263 3.46 -4.90 23.95
C LYS A 263 3.80 -4.01 22.74
N CYS A 264 2.79 -3.50 22.03
CA CYS A 264 3.05 -2.56 20.95
C CYS A 264 3.25 -1.15 21.54
N THR A 265 4.49 -0.78 21.84
CA THR A 265 4.87 0.51 22.44
C THR A 265 4.85 1.68 21.47
N CYS A 266 4.53 1.46 20.18
CA CYS A 266 4.66 2.52 19.18
C CYS A 266 3.52 3.56 19.30
N LYS A 267 3.77 4.59 20.10
CA LYS A 267 2.97 5.82 20.16
C LYS A 267 3.42 6.70 18.99
N SER A 268 2.89 6.48 17.79
CA SER A 268 3.20 7.39 16.68
C SER A 268 2.53 8.74 16.91
N ARG A 269 3.30 9.71 17.41
CA ARG A 269 3.14 11.15 17.13
C ARG A 269 4.54 11.79 17.16
N THR A 270 5.07 12.06 15.95
CA THR A 270 6.28 12.86 15.60
C THR A 270 7.65 12.18 15.56
N ALA A 271 8.52 12.74 14.68
CA ALA A 271 9.91 12.38 14.37
C ALA A 271 10.88 12.40 15.56
N SER A 272 10.44 12.79 16.76
CA SER A 272 11.24 12.75 17.98
C SER A 272 11.43 11.33 18.54
N CYS A 273 10.67 10.34 18.05
CA CYS A 273 10.71 8.96 18.57
C CYS A 273 11.88 8.13 18.03
N THR A 274 12.61 8.62 17.02
CA THR A 274 13.76 7.93 16.42
C THR A 274 15.00 7.98 17.33
N LYS A 275 15.12 9.00 18.20
CA LYS A 275 16.28 9.17 19.11
C LYS A 275 16.29 8.23 20.31
N SER A 276 15.14 7.83 20.84
CA SER A 276 15.08 7.06 22.09
C SER A 276 15.20 5.54 21.90
N LEU A 277 15.23 5.04 20.66
CA LEU A 277 15.41 3.61 20.36
C LEU A 277 16.88 3.24 20.07
N THR A 278 17.76 4.22 19.83
CA THR A 278 19.19 4.02 19.60
C THR A 278 20.07 4.28 20.82
N GLU A 279 19.54 4.88 21.90
CA GLU A 279 20.31 5.24 23.11
C GLU A 279 20.37 4.17 24.21
N PHE A 280 19.96 2.91 23.96
CA PHE A 280 20.15 1.83 24.94
C PHE A 280 21.01 0.69 24.39
N VAL A 281 22.30 0.98 24.24
CA VAL A 281 23.38 -0.01 24.39
C VAL A 281 24.53 0.65 25.15
N GLU A 282 24.47 0.57 26.48
CA GLU A 282 25.64 0.41 27.35
C GLU A 282 25.38 -0.77 28.29
#